data_AF-A0A3M1CWM3-F1
#
_entry.id   AF-A0A3M1CWM3-F1
#
_cell.length_a   1.000
_cell.length_b   1.000
_cell.length_c   1.000
_cell.angle_alpha   90.00
_cell.angle_beta   90.00
_cell.angle_gamma   90.00
#
_symmetry.space_group_name_H-M   'P 1'
#
loop_
_entity.id
_entity.type
_entity.pdbx_description
1 polymer ?
#
loop_
_entity_poly.entity_id
_entity_poly.type
_entity_poly.pdbx_seq_one_letter_code
_entity_poly.pdbx_strand_id
1 'polypeptide(L)'
;MDEKDKKNVEPRETEKKDGAAGESAESAQAEKAEPEGRPDRGLLEVVLSFLPRLWTNWITLTGSVITTISAGTIIVAIAIQLTTEGLNPYAAMFSFLFMPGAFVLGLLLIPVGFFYEAHRRPRPADPIMAAFREAVTNRSARRRILFLIVMTLINLIIVGAAGNQALHFMDSVEFCGKLCHQVMEPEYGAYMRSPHSRIRCVECHIGEGATWMVKSKISGLRQVWAVLVDSFSRPIPSPVHELRPARDTCEQCHWPAKFHGNRVAFFTHYAEDEANTPEVTALLLKIGGQDARGRYHGIHWHVNTDTEIRYEALDEKRHRIGKVEVWRKGKLEKTFLPAKGKDEKPVERRTMDCVDCH
;
A
#
# COMPACT_ATOMS: atom_id res chain seq x y z
N MET A 1 16.97 -66.71 68.66
CA MET A 1 17.82 -67.44 69.60
C MET A 1 18.65 -68.39 68.77
N ASP A 2 19.90 -68.00 68.57
CA ASP A 2 20.94 -68.77 67.90
C ASP A 2 21.40 -69.93 68.79
N GLU A 3 21.60 -71.09 68.19
CA GLU A 3 22.48 -72.14 68.71
C GLU A 3 23.10 -72.87 67.51
N LYS A 4 24.31 -72.45 67.12
CA LYS A 4 25.60 -73.18 67.30
C LYS A 4 25.63 -74.57 66.66
N ASP A 5 26.51 -74.74 65.66
CA ASP A 5 27.79 -75.47 65.81
C ASP A 5 28.60 -75.38 64.49
N LYS A 6 29.83 -74.87 64.47
CA LYS A 6 31.12 -75.56 64.75
C LYS A 6 31.28 -76.81 63.84
N LYS A 7 32.32 -76.98 63.01
CA LYS A 7 33.76 -76.70 63.16
C LYS A 7 34.47 -76.92 61.81
N ASN A 8 35.51 -76.11 61.59
CA ASN A 8 36.82 -76.35 60.95
C ASN A 8 37.09 -77.69 60.23
N VAL A 9 37.82 -77.62 59.10
CA VAL A 9 39.28 -77.86 59.00
C VAL A 9 39.77 -77.50 57.58
N GLU A 10 40.74 -76.59 57.52
CA GLU A 10 41.62 -76.23 56.39
C GLU A 10 42.80 -77.24 56.30
N PRO A 11 43.53 -77.41 55.18
CA PRO A 11 44.44 -76.34 54.70
C PRO A 11 44.73 -76.26 53.18
N ARG A 12 45.28 -75.08 52.78
CA ARG A 12 46.32 -74.76 51.75
C ARG A 12 46.51 -75.73 50.57
N GLU A 13 46.63 -75.28 49.31
CA GLU A 13 47.50 -74.21 48.81
C GLU A 13 47.19 -73.92 47.32
N THR A 14 47.23 -72.63 46.91
CA THR A 14 47.72 -72.05 45.61
C THR A 14 47.30 -72.66 44.26
N GLU A 15 46.97 -71.95 43.18
CA GLU A 15 46.90 -70.54 42.79
C GLU A 15 46.23 -70.49 41.38
N LYS A 16 45.46 -69.41 41.11
CA LYS A 16 45.14 -68.77 39.81
C LYS A 16 44.63 -69.62 38.61
N LYS A 17 43.39 -69.38 38.13
CA LYS A 17 42.91 -68.25 37.26
C LYS A 17 43.48 -68.31 35.84
N ASP A 18 42.77 -68.12 34.72
CA ASP A 18 41.47 -67.51 34.37
C ASP A 18 41.10 -67.97 32.93
N GLY A 19 39.85 -67.71 32.48
CA GLY A 19 39.49 -67.62 31.04
C GLY A 19 38.18 -68.34 30.70
N ALA A 20 37.02 -67.66 30.64
CA ALA A 20 36.48 -66.89 29.51
C ALA A 20 35.97 -67.73 28.32
N ALA A 21 34.65 -67.71 28.06
CA ALA A 21 34.01 -67.55 26.73
C ALA A 21 32.51 -67.93 26.71
N GLY A 22 31.69 -67.11 26.02
CA GLY A 22 30.70 -67.57 25.03
C GLY A 22 29.21 -67.71 25.42
N GLU A 23 28.38 -66.82 24.83
CA GLU A 23 27.05 -67.04 24.18
C GLU A 23 25.90 -67.73 24.97
N SER A 24 24.61 -67.40 24.88
CA SER A 24 23.76 -66.57 24.01
C SER A 24 22.31 -66.58 24.59
N ALA A 25 21.49 -65.56 24.25
CA ALA A 25 20.00 -65.48 24.20
C ALA A 25 19.15 -66.06 25.36
N GLU A 26 18.13 -65.38 25.90
CA GLU A 26 16.93 -64.90 25.20
C GLU A 26 16.04 -64.02 26.10
N SER A 27 15.54 -62.93 25.49
CA SER A 27 14.33 -62.12 25.73
C SER A 27 13.76 -61.86 27.15
N ALA A 28 13.82 -60.59 27.56
CA ALA A 28 12.72 -59.90 28.22
C ALA A 28 12.82 -58.39 27.94
N GLN A 29 11.95 -57.89 27.07
CA GLN A 29 11.81 -56.47 26.77
C GLN A 29 11.26 -55.76 28.03
N ALA A 30 12.12 -54.98 28.69
CA ALA A 30 11.71 -53.95 29.63
C ALA A 30 11.85 -52.60 28.91
N GLU A 31 10.70 -52.08 28.50
CA GLU A 31 10.49 -50.76 27.92
C GLU A 31 11.02 -49.68 28.88
N LYS A 32 12.20 -49.12 28.57
CA LYS A 32 12.71 -47.92 29.23
C LYS A 32 12.08 -46.72 28.55
N ALA A 33 11.17 -46.06 29.27
CA ALA A 33 10.66 -44.75 28.95
C ALA A 33 11.81 -43.76 28.62
N GLU A 34 11.79 -43.22 27.40
CA GLU A 34 12.55 -42.03 27.03
C GLU A 34 12.10 -40.85 27.89
N PRO A 35 13.00 -40.00 28.40
CA PRO A 35 12.59 -38.78 29.05
C PRO A 35 12.09 -37.79 27.99
N GLU A 36 10.88 -37.34 28.23
CA GLU A 36 10.12 -36.30 27.55
C GLU A 36 10.96 -35.10 27.06
N GLY A 37 10.62 -34.68 25.83
CA GLY A 37 10.74 -33.33 25.26
C GLY A 37 11.52 -32.29 26.06
N ARG A 38 12.83 -32.19 25.83
CA ARG A 38 13.54 -30.95 26.09
C ARG A 38 12.99 -29.86 25.16
N PRO A 39 12.58 -28.68 25.68
CA PRO A 39 12.17 -27.58 24.82
C PRO A 39 13.36 -27.21 23.92
N ASP A 40 13.04 -26.79 22.72
CA ASP A 40 13.91 -26.59 21.57
C ASP A 40 15.11 -25.66 21.89
N ARG A 41 16.14 -26.18 22.59
CA ARG A 41 17.36 -25.44 23.01
C ARG A 41 18.11 -24.86 21.82
N GLY A 42 17.85 -25.37 20.61
CA GLY A 42 18.49 -24.92 19.38
C GLY A 42 18.10 -23.50 18.96
N LEU A 43 16.85 -23.07 19.12
CA LEU A 43 16.43 -21.72 18.74
C LEU A 43 16.97 -20.68 19.73
N LEU A 44 16.84 -20.96 21.03
CA LEU A 44 17.37 -20.11 22.10
C LEU A 44 18.89 -19.94 22.01
N GLU A 45 19.65 -21.02 21.78
CA GLU A 45 21.11 -20.94 21.56
C GLU A 45 21.47 -20.08 20.34
N VAL A 46 20.68 -20.13 19.27
CA VAL A 46 20.94 -19.35 18.04
C VAL A 46 20.66 -17.88 18.26
N VAL A 47 19.52 -17.55 18.88
CA VAL A 47 19.16 -16.17 19.26
C VAL A 47 20.25 -15.58 20.17
N LEU A 48 20.64 -16.32 21.21
CA LEU A 48 21.70 -15.93 22.14
C LEU A 48 23.07 -15.82 21.48
N SER A 49 23.36 -16.60 20.42
CA SER A 49 24.61 -16.48 19.66
C SER A 49 24.63 -15.30 18.68
N PHE A 50 23.46 -14.79 18.29
CA PHE A 50 23.32 -13.68 17.35
C PHE A 50 23.27 -12.31 18.05
N LEU A 51 22.71 -12.28 19.27
CA LEU A 51 22.64 -11.10 20.15
C LEU A 51 23.99 -10.36 20.32
N PRO A 52 25.12 -11.01 20.66
CA PRO A 52 26.42 -10.35 20.78
C PRO A 52 26.90 -9.72 19.47
N ARG A 53 26.51 -10.27 18.31
CA ARG A 53 26.90 -9.75 16.99
C ARG A 53 26.12 -8.49 16.60
N LEU A 54 24.89 -8.35 17.07
CA LEU A 54 24.13 -7.10 16.90
C LEU A 54 24.71 -5.96 17.76
N TRP A 55 25.45 -6.31 18.81
CA TRP A 55 26.05 -5.37 19.77
C TRP A 55 27.53 -5.07 19.49
N THR A 56 28.13 -5.68 18.47
CA THR A 56 29.56 -5.46 18.14
C THR A 56 29.87 -4.07 17.60
N ASN A 57 28.87 -3.39 17.01
CA ASN A 57 29.05 -2.06 16.42
C ASN A 57 27.83 -1.18 16.78
N TRP A 58 28.07 0.10 17.09
CA TRP A 58 27.01 1.07 17.38
C TRP A 58 26.01 1.21 16.22
N ILE A 59 26.44 1.02 14.96
CA ILE A 59 25.58 1.05 13.77
C ILE A 59 24.58 -0.12 13.78
N THR A 60 25.05 -1.34 14.04
CA THR A 60 24.17 -2.53 14.09
C THR A 60 23.24 -2.47 15.30
N LEU A 61 23.72 -1.94 16.43
CA LEU A 61 22.91 -1.75 17.64
C LEU A 61 21.78 -0.74 17.38
N THR A 62 22.11 0.43 16.81
CA THR A 62 21.14 1.47 16.46
C THR A 62 20.10 0.95 15.48
N GLY A 63 20.55 0.25 14.42
CA GLY A 63 19.65 -0.37 13.45
C GLY A 63 18.71 -1.41 14.08
N SER A 64 19.23 -2.23 15.01
CA SER A 64 18.41 -3.23 15.72
C SER A 64 17.34 -2.57 16.60
N VAL A 65 17.73 -1.55 17.38
CA VAL A 65 16.80 -0.82 18.27
C VAL A 65 15.69 -0.15 17.46
N ILE A 66 16.05 0.57 16.40
CA ILE A 66 15.06 1.22 15.52
C ILE A 66 14.12 0.19 14.90
N THR A 67 14.66 -0.92 14.40
CA THR A 67 13.85 -2.00 13.79
C THR A 67 12.87 -2.58 14.79
N THR A 68 13.31 -2.92 16.00
CA THR A 68 12.44 -3.54 17.03
C THR A 68 11.35 -2.58 17.50
N ILE A 69 11.67 -1.32 17.77
CA ILE A 69 10.69 -0.30 18.20
C ILE A 69 9.67 -0.06 17.08
N SER A 70 10.13 0.08 15.85
CA SER A 70 9.26 0.31 14.70
C SER A 70 8.34 -0.89 14.44
N ALA A 71 8.87 -2.12 14.51
CA ALA A 71 8.08 -3.35 14.37
C ALA A 71 7.00 -3.45 15.44
N GLY A 72 7.35 -3.23 16.71
CA GLY A 72 6.39 -3.26 17.82
C GLY A 72 5.28 -2.24 17.63
N THR A 73 5.64 -1.01 17.22
CA THR A 73 4.67 0.05 16.96
C THR A 73 3.73 -0.29 15.80
N ILE A 74 4.27 -0.83 14.70
CA ILE A 74 3.48 -1.27 13.53
C ILE A 74 2.49 -2.37 13.93
N ILE A 75 2.96 -3.39 14.66
CA ILE A 75 2.12 -4.52 15.09
C ILE A 75 0.99 -4.04 16.00
N VAL A 76 1.29 -3.18 16.97
CA VAL A 76 0.28 -2.59 17.86
C VAL A 76 -0.71 -1.73 17.09
N ALA A 77 -0.25 -0.89 16.16
CA ALA A 77 -1.13 -0.06 15.34
C ALA A 77 -2.08 -0.89 14.49
N ILE A 78 -1.58 -1.97 13.87
CA ILE A 78 -2.42 -2.93 13.13
C ILE A 78 -3.44 -3.59 14.07
N ALA A 79 -3.03 -4.02 15.26
CA ALA A 79 -3.94 -4.63 16.24
C ALA A 79 -5.05 -3.67 16.71
N ILE A 80 -4.73 -2.39 16.92
CA ILE A 80 -5.72 -1.35 17.25
C ILE A 80 -6.70 -1.16 16.09
N GLN A 81 -6.21 -1.13 14.85
CA GLN A 81 -7.06 -0.99 13.66
C GLN A 81 -8.06 -2.16 13.51
N LEU A 82 -7.71 -3.37 13.97
CA LEU A 82 -8.60 -4.54 13.94
C LEU A 82 -9.69 -4.51 15.01
N THR A 83 -9.54 -3.69 16.06
CA THR A 83 -10.42 -3.70 17.24
C THR A 83 -11.20 -2.40 17.42
N THR A 84 -10.85 -1.33 16.71
CA THR A 84 -11.45 0.01 16.84
C THR A 84 -11.88 0.56 15.49
N GLU A 85 -12.74 1.59 15.48
CA GLU A 85 -13.25 2.23 14.25
C GLU A 85 -12.17 3.01 13.46
N GLY A 86 -10.92 3.03 13.94
CA GLY A 86 -9.78 3.60 13.24
C GLY A 86 -8.96 4.56 14.09
N LEU A 87 -7.75 4.87 13.61
CA LEU A 87 -6.85 5.85 14.22
C LEU A 87 -7.18 7.27 13.77
N ASN A 88 -6.91 8.27 14.62
CA ASN A 88 -6.84 9.66 14.18
C ASN A 88 -5.86 9.80 13.00
N PRO A 89 -6.15 10.61 11.96
CA PRO A 89 -5.26 10.84 10.82
C PRO A 89 -3.77 11.05 11.16
N TYR A 90 -3.45 11.77 12.24
CA TYR A 90 -2.04 11.98 12.64
C TYR A 90 -1.39 10.70 13.19
N ALA A 91 -2.12 9.93 14.00
CA ALA A 91 -1.65 8.65 14.53
C ALA A 91 -1.52 7.60 13.43
N ALA A 92 -2.44 7.60 12.45
CA ALA A 92 -2.37 6.77 11.25
C ALA A 92 -1.17 7.14 10.39
N MET A 93 -0.92 8.43 10.14
CA MET A 93 0.26 8.89 9.41
C MET A 93 1.57 8.47 10.09
N PHE A 94 1.68 8.68 11.40
CA PHE A 94 2.87 8.28 12.14
C PHE A 94 3.10 6.77 12.09
N SER A 95 2.05 5.98 12.33
CA SER A 95 2.13 4.52 12.43
C SER A 95 2.31 3.81 11.08
N PHE A 96 1.72 4.35 10.01
CA PHE A 96 1.70 3.68 8.70
C PHE A 96 2.60 4.35 7.65
N LEU A 97 3.08 5.58 7.87
CA LEU A 97 4.02 6.21 6.95
C LEU A 97 5.42 6.32 7.55
N PHE A 98 5.53 6.88 8.75
CA PHE A 98 6.83 7.13 9.38
C PHE A 98 7.48 5.86 9.95
N MET A 99 6.72 5.06 10.71
CA MET A 99 7.25 3.84 11.33
C MET A 99 7.73 2.78 10.33
N PRO A 100 7.04 2.52 9.21
CA PRO A 100 7.56 1.60 8.19
C PRO A 100 8.85 2.12 7.53
N GLY A 101 8.95 3.43 7.31
CA GLY A 101 10.18 4.07 6.85
C GLY A 101 11.34 3.89 7.83
N ALA A 102 11.10 4.12 9.12
CA ALA A 102 12.07 3.88 10.18
C ALA A 102 12.47 2.39 10.29
N PHE A 103 11.50 1.48 10.16
CA PHE A 103 11.74 0.04 10.15
C PHE A 103 12.68 -0.38 9.02
N VAL A 104 12.42 0.07 7.79
CA VAL A 104 13.28 -0.21 6.62
C VAL A 104 14.67 0.40 6.81
N LEU A 105 14.76 1.64 7.31
CA LEU A 105 16.04 2.27 7.62
C LEU A 105 16.84 1.46 8.66
N GLY A 106 16.18 1.01 9.73
CA GLY A 106 16.79 0.15 10.75
C GLY A 106 17.31 -1.16 10.16
N LEU A 107 16.52 -1.80 9.30
CA LEU A 107 16.93 -3.02 8.59
C LEU A 107 18.12 -2.80 7.66
N LEU A 108 18.25 -1.64 7.02
CA LEU A 108 19.39 -1.30 6.17
C LEU A 108 20.66 -0.98 6.97
N LEU A 109 20.53 -0.42 8.17
CA LEU A 109 21.69 -0.12 9.05
C LEU A 109 22.38 -1.40 9.54
N ILE A 110 21.65 -2.50 9.75
CA ILE A 110 22.22 -3.78 10.20
C ILE A 110 23.28 -4.34 9.21
N PRO A 111 22.99 -4.57 7.92
CA PRO A 111 23.99 -5.03 6.96
C PRO A 111 25.09 -3.99 6.70
N VAL A 112 24.78 -2.68 6.74
CA VAL A 112 25.81 -1.62 6.63
C VAL A 112 26.80 -1.71 7.80
N GLY A 113 26.32 -1.91 9.02
CA GLY A 113 27.18 -2.07 10.19
C GLY A 113 28.06 -3.33 10.11
N PHE A 114 27.52 -4.44 9.58
CA PHE A 114 28.30 -5.65 9.31
C PHE A 114 29.33 -5.45 8.19
N PHE A 115 28.97 -4.76 7.12
CA PHE A 115 29.89 -4.45 6.00
C PHE A 115 31.04 -3.56 6.46
N TYR A 116 30.76 -2.57 7.30
CA TYR A 116 31.76 -1.68 7.89
C TYR A 116 32.76 -2.45 8.77
N GLU A 117 32.25 -3.33 9.62
CA GLU A 117 33.07 -4.19 10.49
C GLU A 117 33.89 -5.20 9.67
N ALA A 118 33.31 -5.77 8.61
CA ALA A 118 33.98 -6.69 7.71
C ALA A 118 35.08 -6.02 6.87
N HIS A 119 34.93 -4.74 6.52
CA HIS A 119 35.97 -3.96 5.83
C HIS A 119 37.17 -3.64 6.74
N ARG A 120 36.99 -3.64 8.06
CA ARG A 120 38.05 -3.41 9.04
C ARG A 120 38.85 -4.67 9.40
N ARG A 121 38.32 -5.85 9.07
CA ARG A 121 38.96 -7.14 9.38
C ARG A 121 39.73 -7.67 8.16
N PRO A 122 40.87 -8.35 8.36
CA PRO A 122 41.60 -8.96 7.26
C PRO A 122 40.71 -9.98 6.53
N ARG A 123 40.62 -9.87 5.20
CA ARG A 123 39.85 -10.82 4.39
C ARG A 123 40.61 -12.14 4.27
N PRO A 124 39.96 -13.30 4.47
CA PRO A 124 40.56 -14.59 4.14
C PRO A 124 40.76 -14.71 2.62
N ALA A 125 41.75 -15.51 2.20
CA ALA A 125 42.17 -15.64 0.80
C ALA A 125 41.09 -16.20 -0.15
N ASP A 126 40.13 -16.97 0.37
CA ASP A 126 38.95 -17.44 -0.37
C ASP A 126 37.68 -17.39 0.51
N PRO A 127 36.98 -16.25 0.53
CA PRO A 127 35.85 -16.02 1.43
C PRO A 127 34.60 -16.81 1.04
N ILE A 128 34.43 -17.16 -0.24
CA ILE A 128 33.23 -17.84 -0.75
C ILE A 128 33.28 -19.33 -0.38
N MET A 129 34.42 -19.99 -0.65
CA MET A 129 34.59 -21.40 -0.33
C MET A 129 34.58 -21.66 1.19
N ALA A 130 35.14 -20.75 1.98
CA ALA A 130 35.10 -20.82 3.44
C ALA A 130 33.67 -20.71 4.00
N ALA A 131 32.86 -19.78 3.47
CA ALA A 131 31.46 -19.62 3.88
C ALA A 131 30.61 -20.85 3.51
N PHE A 132 30.81 -21.42 2.31
CA PHE A 132 30.11 -22.62 1.88
C PHE A 132 30.48 -23.84 2.74
N ARG A 133 31.78 -24.05 3.00
CA ARG A 133 32.26 -25.14 3.86
C ARG A 133 31.68 -25.06 5.27
N GLU A 134 31.69 -23.88 5.88
CA GLU A 134 31.13 -23.63 7.22
C GLU A 134 29.62 -23.89 7.27
N ALA A 135 28.88 -23.45 6.23
CA ALA A 135 27.44 -23.67 6.13
C ALA A 135 27.07 -25.15 6.01
N VAL A 136 27.89 -25.98 5.35
CA VAL A 136 27.63 -27.42 5.18
C VAL A 136 28.10 -28.23 6.40
N THR A 137 29.27 -27.92 6.97
CA THR A 137 29.86 -28.72 8.06
C THR A 137 29.34 -28.37 9.45
N ASN A 138 29.02 -27.10 9.75
CA ASN A 138 28.67 -26.69 11.09
C ASN A 138 27.15 -26.67 11.33
N ARG A 139 26.66 -27.50 12.27
CA ARG A 139 25.23 -27.53 12.68
C ARG A 139 24.76 -26.17 13.20
N SER A 140 25.62 -25.42 13.89
CA SER A 140 25.29 -24.09 14.40
C SER A 140 25.23 -23.04 13.28
N ALA A 141 26.02 -23.20 12.21
CA ALA A 141 25.94 -22.33 11.04
C ALA A 141 24.63 -22.56 10.27
N ARG A 142 24.22 -23.82 10.07
CA ARG A 142 22.92 -24.16 9.47
C ARG A 142 21.74 -23.57 10.24
N ARG A 143 21.74 -23.69 11.57
CA ARG A 143 20.69 -23.09 12.41
C ARG A 143 20.67 -21.56 12.34
N ARG A 144 21.84 -20.91 12.24
CA ARG A 144 21.94 -19.45 12.03
C ARG A 144 21.40 -19.02 10.67
N ILE A 145 21.70 -19.77 9.61
CA ILE A 145 21.14 -19.54 8.27
C ILE A 145 19.62 -19.69 8.30
N LEU A 146 19.10 -20.76 8.93
CA LEU A 146 17.66 -20.96 9.10
C LEU A 146 17.00 -19.81 9.87
N PHE A 147 17.60 -19.36 10.98
CA PHE A 147 17.11 -18.21 11.75
C PHE A 147 17.06 -16.93 10.91
N LEU A 148 18.10 -16.65 10.11
CA LEU A 148 18.12 -15.50 9.20
C LEU A 148 17.01 -15.58 8.15
N ILE A 149 16.78 -16.76 7.56
CA ILE A 149 15.69 -16.99 6.60
C ILE A 149 14.34 -16.72 7.27
N VAL A 150 14.09 -17.30 8.45
CA VAL A 150 12.83 -17.12 9.20
C VAL A 150 12.60 -15.65 9.57
N MET A 151 13.61 -14.96 10.12
CA MET A 151 13.51 -13.54 10.47
C MET A 151 13.31 -12.66 9.23
N THR A 152 13.95 -12.99 8.11
CA THR A 152 13.74 -12.29 6.84
C THR A 152 12.31 -12.45 6.36
N LEU A 153 11.74 -13.66 6.44
CA LEU A 153 10.33 -13.89 6.10
C LEU A 153 9.38 -13.10 7.01
N ILE A 154 9.63 -13.06 8.32
CA ILE A 154 8.85 -12.25 9.27
C ILE A 154 8.94 -10.76 8.91
N ASN A 155 10.14 -10.25 8.64
CA ASN A 155 10.34 -8.86 8.23
C ASN A 155 9.60 -8.53 6.94
N LEU A 156 9.62 -9.43 5.95
CA LEU A 156 8.86 -9.26 4.70
C LEU A 156 7.35 -9.21 4.95
N ILE A 157 6.82 -10.03 5.87
CA ILE A 157 5.41 -9.99 6.27
C ILE A 157 5.07 -8.65 6.92
N ILE A 158 5.92 -8.18 7.85
CA ILE A 158 5.71 -6.89 8.53
C ILE A 158 5.73 -5.74 7.52
N VAL A 159 6.73 -5.69 6.63
CA VAL A 159 6.83 -4.66 5.58
C VAL A 159 5.66 -4.73 4.62
N GLY A 160 5.26 -5.93 4.20
CA GLY A 160 4.11 -6.11 3.31
C GLY A 160 2.81 -5.63 3.94
N ALA A 161 2.52 -6.03 5.18
CA ALA A 161 1.33 -5.62 5.91
C ALA A 161 1.31 -4.11 6.18
N ALA A 162 2.42 -3.56 6.66
CA ALA A 162 2.55 -2.13 6.93
C ALA A 162 2.47 -1.30 5.65
N GLY A 163 3.12 -1.75 4.57
CA GLY A 163 3.08 -1.11 3.27
C GLY A 163 1.68 -1.10 2.68
N ASN A 164 0.94 -2.21 2.80
CA ASN A 164 -0.47 -2.27 2.39
C ASN A 164 -1.31 -1.24 3.14
N GLN A 165 -1.15 -1.15 4.46
CA GLN A 165 -1.88 -0.19 5.27
C GLN A 165 -1.49 1.26 4.96
N ALA A 166 -0.20 1.51 4.68
CA ALA A 166 0.29 2.81 4.21
C ALA A 166 -0.38 3.23 2.90
N LEU A 167 -0.50 2.30 1.94
CA LEU A 167 -1.15 2.55 0.66
C LEU A 167 -2.63 2.89 0.84
N HIS A 168 -3.37 2.09 1.62
CA HIS A 168 -4.78 2.37 1.90
C HIS A 168 -4.99 3.71 2.63
N PHE A 169 -4.11 4.04 3.58
CA PHE A 169 -4.15 5.32 4.27
C PHE A 169 -3.91 6.48 3.29
N MET A 170 -2.89 6.39 2.43
CA MET A 170 -2.58 7.43 1.42
C MET A 170 -3.68 7.60 0.35
N ASP A 171 -4.59 6.64 0.23
CA ASP A 171 -5.72 6.66 -0.70
C ASP A 171 -7.05 7.06 -0.04
N SER A 172 -7.01 7.38 1.25
CA SER A 172 -8.19 7.82 2.02
C SER A 172 -8.51 9.28 1.81
N VAL A 173 -9.77 9.65 2.05
CA VAL A 173 -10.24 11.04 2.02
C VAL A 173 -9.58 11.84 3.15
N GLU A 174 -9.35 11.21 4.30
CA GLU A 174 -8.65 11.79 5.45
C GLU A 174 -7.23 12.22 5.07
N PHE A 175 -6.50 11.38 4.34
CA PHE A 175 -5.15 11.71 3.89
C PHE A 175 -5.16 12.88 2.91
N CYS A 176 -5.99 12.80 1.86
CA CYS A 176 -6.02 13.82 0.82
C CYS A 176 -6.60 15.15 1.30
N GLY A 177 -7.63 15.14 2.15
CA GLY A 177 -8.39 16.34 2.51
C GLY A 177 -8.01 16.96 3.87
N LYS A 178 -7.53 16.17 4.84
CA LYS A 178 -7.35 16.65 6.23
C LYS A 178 -5.89 16.79 6.67
N LEU A 179 -4.94 16.07 6.08
CA LEU A 179 -3.53 16.18 6.49
C LEU A 179 -2.94 17.55 6.13
N CYS A 180 -3.02 17.92 4.86
CA CYS A 180 -2.57 19.21 4.36
C CYS A 180 -3.71 20.24 4.39
N HIS A 181 -4.37 20.39 5.54
CA HIS A 181 -5.60 21.20 5.65
C HIS A 181 -5.44 22.61 5.07
N GLN A 182 -4.32 23.31 5.30
CA GLN A 182 -4.13 24.67 4.78
C GLN A 182 -4.22 24.78 3.25
N VAL A 183 -3.82 23.72 2.54
CA VAL A 183 -3.78 23.68 1.07
C VAL A 183 -5.05 23.04 0.51
N MET A 184 -5.59 22.04 1.20
CA MET A 184 -6.67 21.18 0.72
C MET A 184 -8.06 21.53 1.29
N GLU A 185 -8.17 22.47 2.23
CA GLU A 185 -9.45 22.86 2.85
C GLU A 185 -10.52 23.27 1.82
N PRO A 186 -10.24 24.11 0.81
CA PRO A 186 -11.26 24.49 -0.18
C PRO A 186 -11.82 23.29 -0.95
N GLU A 187 -10.94 22.39 -1.37
CA GLU A 187 -11.21 21.20 -2.17
C GLU A 187 -11.95 20.15 -1.33
N TYR A 188 -11.53 19.96 -0.07
CA TYR A 188 -12.22 19.09 0.87
C TYR A 188 -13.63 19.62 1.18
N GLY A 189 -13.78 20.93 1.39
CA GLY A 189 -15.08 21.57 1.58
C GLY A 189 -15.99 21.42 0.37
N ALA A 190 -15.47 21.57 -0.85
CA ALA A 190 -16.21 21.34 -2.09
C ALA A 190 -16.62 19.87 -2.24
N TYR A 191 -15.71 18.94 -1.96
CA TYR A 191 -15.97 17.50 -1.95
C TYR A 191 -17.15 17.15 -1.02
N MET A 192 -17.14 17.65 0.22
CA MET A 192 -18.17 17.36 1.23
C MET A 192 -19.56 17.87 0.83
N ARG A 193 -19.65 18.93 0.03
CA ARG A 193 -20.93 19.47 -0.49
C ARG A 193 -21.33 18.88 -1.84
N SER A 194 -20.52 17.99 -2.42
CA SER A 194 -20.78 17.41 -3.72
C SER A 194 -21.64 16.14 -3.65
N PRO A 195 -22.29 15.75 -4.77
CA PRO A 195 -22.91 14.43 -4.91
C PRO A 195 -21.94 13.25 -4.78
N HIS A 196 -20.63 13.50 -4.83
CA HIS A 196 -19.55 12.51 -4.76
C HIS A 196 -18.88 12.44 -3.38
N SER A 197 -19.45 13.08 -2.35
CA SER A 197 -18.94 13.11 -0.96
C SER A 197 -18.83 11.75 -0.25
N ARG A 198 -19.21 10.66 -0.93
CA ARG A 198 -19.16 9.28 -0.40
C ARG A 198 -18.23 8.35 -1.17
N ILE A 199 -17.55 8.85 -2.21
CA ILE A 199 -16.50 8.09 -2.93
C ILE A 199 -15.13 8.67 -2.58
N ARG A 200 -14.06 7.87 -2.64
CA ARG A 200 -12.72 8.35 -2.30
C ARG A 200 -12.19 9.29 -3.38
N CYS A 201 -11.34 10.25 -3.00
CA CYS A 201 -10.68 11.15 -3.96
C CYS A 201 -9.96 10.37 -5.07
N VAL A 202 -9.35 9.25 -4.70
CA VAL A 202 -8.58 8.39 -5.60
C VAL A 202 -9.40 7.71 -6.68
N GLU A 203 -10.73 7.55 -6.50
CA GLU A 203 -11.60 6.93 -7.53
C GLU A 203 -11.63 7.77 -8.82
N CYS A 204 -11.45 9.09 -8.69
CA CYS A 204 -11.38 10.01 -9.83
C CYS A 204 -9.94 10.45 -10.14
N HIS A 205 -9.14 10.74 -9.10
CA HIS A 205 -7.82 11.36 -9.27
C HIS A 205 -6.66 10.36 -9.44
N ILE A 206 -6.83 9.09 -9.07
CA ILE A 206 -5.81 8.06 -9.22
C ILE A 206 -6.36 6.96 -10.14
N GLY A 207 -5.50 6.38 -10.97
CA GLY A 207 -5.88 5.28 -11.85
C GLY A 207 -5.86 3.94 -11.14
N GLU A 208 -6.69 3.01 -11.62
CA GLU A 208 -6.58 1.62 -11.22
C GLU A 208 -5.27 1.02 -11.75
N GLY A 209 -4.74 0.04 -11.01
CA GLY A 209 -3.55 -0.70 -11.40
C GLY A 209 -2.23 -0.10 -10.91
N ALA A 210 -1.20 -0.94 -10.91
CA ALA A 210 0.10 -0.64 -10.29
C ALA A 210 0.79 0.59 -10.92
N THR A 211 0.69 0.77 -12.24
CA THR A 211 1.35 1.88 -12.95
C THR A 211 0.83 3.24 -12.48
N TRP A 212 -0.49 3.38 -12.35
CA TRP A 212 -1.11 4.61 -11.90
C TRP A 212 -0.87 4.87 -10.42
N MET A 213 -0.88 3.80 -9.61
CA MET A 213 -0.50 3.87 -8.21
C MET A 213 0.93 4.46 -8.07
N VAL A 214 1.91 3.92 -8.78
CA VAL A 214 3.30 4.43 -8.75
C VAL A 214 3.38 5.87 -9.25
N LYS A 215 2.76 6.19 -10.39
CA LYS A 215 2.76 7.55 -10.96
C LYS A 215 2.18 8.57 -9.98
N SER A 216 1.08 8.23 -9.31
CA SER A 216 0.44 9.10 -8.33
C SER A 216 1.33 9.38 -7.13
N LYS A 217 2.10 8.40 -6.63
CA LYS A 217 2.98 8.61 -5.48
C LYS A 217 4.21 9.45 -5.84
N ILE A 218 4.75 9.29 -7.04
CA ILE A 218 5.83 10.16 -7.54
C ILE A 218 5.34 11.61 -7.71
N SER A 219 4.15 11.80 -8.27
CA SER A 219 3.52 13.13 -8.36
C SER A 219 3.24 13.72 -6.97
N GLY A 220 2.73 12.91 -6.05
CA GLY A 220 2.51 13.28 -4.65
C GLY A 220 3.78 13.75 -3.94
N LEU A 221 4.93 13.12 -4.20
CA LEU A 221 6.22 13.61 -3.67
C LEU A 221 6.57 15.02 -4.15
N ARG A 222 6.28 15.35 -5.43
CA ARG A 222 6.45 16.72 -5.93
C ARG A 222 5.48 17.69 -5.27
N GLN A 223 4.25 17.28 -5.00
CA GLN A 223 3.27 18.11 -4.32
C GLN A 223 3.67 18.38 -2.87
N VAL A 224 4.09 17.35 -2.12
CA VAL A 224 4.63 17.50 -0.76
C VAL A 224 5.83 18.46 -0.78
N TRP A 225 6.74 18.29 -1.74
CA TRP A 225 7.85 19.22 -1.90
C TRP A 225 7.39 20.66 -2.14
N ALA A 226 6.44 20.88 -3.06
CA ALA A 226 5.88 22.20 -3.35
C ALA A 226 5.23 22.86 -2.12
N VAL A 227 4.57 22.06 -1.26
CA VAL A 227 4.04 22.54 0.02
C VAL A 227 5.16 22.91 0.99
N LEU A 228 6.21 22.10 1.09
CA LEU A 228 7.35 22.36 1.99
C LEU A 228 8.13 23.63 1.62
N VAL A 229 8.27 23.94 0.33
CA VAL A 229 8.98 25.14 -0.16
C VAL A 229 8.06 26.30 -0.53
N ASP A 230 6.77 26.19 -0.21
CA ASP A 230 5.72 27.16 -0.54
C ASP A 230 5.63 27.60 -2.01
N SER A 231 5.90 26.68 -2.93
CA SER A 231 5.99 26.97 -4.36
C SER A 231 4.73 26.58 -5.16
N PHE A 232 3.55 26.63 -4.54
CA PHE A 232 2.28 26.25 -5.16
C PHE A 232 1.37 27.46 -5.38
N SER A 233 0.49 27.36 -6.39
CA SER A 233 -0.45 28.44 -6.75
C SER A 233 -1.59 28.56 -5.74
N ARG A 234 -2.03 29.80 -5.48
CA ARG A 234 -3.19 30.12 -4.64
C ARG A 234 -4.12 31.08 -5.41
N PRO A 235 -5.36 30.70 -5.77
CA PRO A 235 -5.97 29.37 -5.58
C PRO A 235 -5.32 28.29 -6.48
N ILE A 236 -5.56 27.01 -6.16
CA ILE A 236 -5.16 25.89 -7.02
C ILE A 236 -5.92 26.02 -8.35
N PRO A 237 -5.24 26.00 -9.51
CA PRO A 237 -5.87 26.27 -10.79
C PRO A 237 -6.83 25.15 -11.21
N SER A 238 -7.93 25.55 -11.84
CA SER A 238 -8.88 24.67 -12.54
C SER A 238 -8.86 25.01 -14.03
N PRO A 239 -8.96 24.01 -14.94
CA PRO A 239 -9.21 22.60 -14.69
C PRO A 239 -7.96 21.81 -14.28
N VAL A 240 -8.16 20.63 -13.67
CA VAL A 240 -7.06 19.70 -13.40
C VAL A 240 -6.57 19.10 -14.72
N HIS A 241 -5.37 19.49 -15.17
CA HIS A 241 -4.83 19.06 -16.47
C HIS A 241 -4.49 17.57 -16.55
N GLU A 242 -4.21 16.93 -15.42
CA GLU A 242 -3.84 15.51 -15.34
C GLU A 242 -5.00 14.60 -14.89
N LEU A 243 -6.25 15.09 -14.96
CA LEU A 243 -7.40 14.24 -14.65
C LEU A 243 -7.51 13.14 -15.70
N ARG A 244 -7.85 11.93 -15.24
CA ARG A 244 -8.05 10.78 -16.11
C ARG A 244 -9.25 11.02 -17.05
N PRO A 245 -9.28 10.38 -18.22
CA PRO A 245 -10.43 10.46 -19.12
C PRO A 245 -11.73 10.07 -18.41
N ALA A 246 -12.85 10.70 -18.80
CA ALA A 246 -14.17 10.42 -18.24
C ALA A 246 -14.59 8.94 -18.36
N ARG A 247 -14.14 8.26 -19.41
CA ARG A 247 -14.34 6.80 -19.62
C ARG A 247 -13.76 5.95 -18.50
N ASP A 248 -12.63 6.38 -17.95
CA ASP A 248 -11.90 5.63 -16.92
C ASP A 248 -12.30 6.06 -15.50
N THR A 249 -13.16 7.08 -15.36
CA THR A 249 -13.55 7.70 -14.09
C THR A 249 -15.06 7.79 -13.95
N CYS A 250 -15.70 8.74 -14.64
CA CYS A 250 -17.13 8.99 -14.60
C CYS A 250 -17.93 7.76 -15.02
N GLU A 251 -17.53 7.10 -16.11
CA GLU A 251 -18.30 6.00 -16.72
C GLU A 251 -18.26 4.69 -15.92
N GLN A 252 -17.37 4.57 -14.93
CA GLN A 252 -17.35 3.47 -13.96
C GLN A 252 -18.62 3.44 -13.10
N CYS A 253 -19.27 4.58 -12.92
CA CYS A 253 -20.49 4.73 -12.12
C CYS A 253 -21.67 5.32 -12.92
N HIS A 254 -21.40 6.19 -13.89
CA HIS A 254 -22.39 6.85 -14.73
C HIS A 254 -22.42 6.23 -16.12
N TRP A 255 -23.39 5.37 -16.41
CA TRP A 255 -23.48 4.68 -17.69
C TRP A 255 -24.17 5.55 -18.76
N PRO A 256 -23.45 6.16 -19.73
CA PRO A 256 -24.07 7.05 -20.71
C PRO A 256 -24.79 6.27 -21.82
N ALA A 257 -24.40 5.01 -22.02
CA ALA A 257 -25.09 4.08 -22.91
C ALA A 257 -26.40 3.54 -22.31
N LYS A 258 -26.79 3.98 -21.11
CA LYS A 258 -28.16 3.75 -20.60
C LYS A 258 -29.01 4.99 -20.86
N PHE A 259 -30.20 4.80 -21.42
CA PHE A 259 -31.15 5.90 -21.60
C PHE A 259 -31.73 6.36 -20.25
N HIS A 260 -31.53 7.63 -19.90
CA HIS A 260 -32.01 8.27 -18.67
C HIS A 260 -33.26 9.14 -18.87
N GLY A 261 -33.79 9.20 -20.10
CA GLY A 261 -34.96 10.02 -20.43
C GLY A 261 -34.69 11.53 -20.43
N ASN A 262 -35.76 12.32 -20.43
CA ASN A 262 -35.67 13.76 -20.21
C ASN A 262 -36.01 14.06 -18.76
N ARG A 263 -35.36 15.06 -18.16
CA ARG A 263 -35.72 15.56 -16.82
C ARG A 263 -36.29 16.96 -16.91
N VAL A 264 -37.36 17.19 -16.15
CA VAL A 264 -37.93 18.52 -15.96
C VAL A 264 -37.47 19.06 -14.62
N ALA A 265 -36.94 20.27 -14.60
CA ALA A 265 -36.61 21.02 -13.39
C ALA A 265 -37.45 22.30 -13.37
N PHE A 266 -38.00 22.62 -12.20
CA PHE A 266 -38.76 23.85 -11.99
C PHE A 266 -37.94 24.78 -11.10
N PHE A 267 -37.64 25.97 -11.60
CA PHE A 267 -36.96 27.02 -10.85
C PHE A 267 -37.99 28.11 -10.54
N THR A 268 -38.34 28.24 -9.27
CA THR A 268 -39.22 29.31 -8.82
C THR A 268 -38.37 30.50 -8.45
N HIS A 269 -38.55 31.59 -9.18
CA HIS A 269 -38.05 32.90 -8.81
C HIS A 269 -39.20 33.72 -8.27
N TYR A 270 -38.91 34.70 -7.45
CA TYR A 270 -39.91 35.63 -6.97
C TYR A 270 -39.57 37.01 -7.53
N ALA A 271 -40.59 37.68 -8.05
CA ALA A 271 -40.44 39.05 -8.52
C ALA A 271 -40.11 39.97 -7.34
N GLU A 272 -39.37 41.05 -7.61
CA GLU A 272 -39.12 42.11 -6.63
C GLU A 272 -40.34 43.05 -6.51
N ASP A 273 -41.53 42.48 -6.24
CA ASP A 273 -42.76 43.22 -5.97
C ASP A 273 -43.24 42.98 -4.53
N GLU A 274 -44.09 43.89 -4.02
CA GLU A 274 -44.60 43.81 -2.64
C GLU A 274 -45.41 42.51 -2.40
N ALA A 275 -46.04 41.97 -3.44
CA ALA A 275 -46.78 40.71 -3.39
C ALA A 275 -45.88 39.47 -3.41
N ASN A 276 -44.56 39.63 -3.68
CA ASN A 276 -43.59 38.55 -3.85
C ASN A 276 -44.12 37.48 -4.83
N THR A 277 -44.47 37.92 -6.03
CA THR A 277 -45.16 37.10 -7.04
C THR A 277 -44.24 35.98 -7.54
N PRO A 278 -44.68 34.70 -7.49
CA PRO A 278 -43.87 33.58 -7.97
C PRO A 278 -43.86 33.50 -9.51
N GLU A 279 -42.66 33.44 -10.09
CA GLU A 279 -42.41 33.12 -11.49
C GLU A 279 -41.74 31.74 -11.59
N VAL A 280 -42.37 30.80 -12.30
CA VAL A 280 -41.86 29.42 -12.43
C VAL A 280 -41.28 29.20 -13.81
N THR A 281 -39.95 29.02 -13.87
CA THR A 281 -39.27 28.57 -15.08
C THR A 281 -39.21 27.05 -15.10
N ALA A 282 -39.86 26.42 -16.09
CA ALA A 282 -39.76 24.99 -16.34
C ALA A 282 -38.66 24.69 -17.38
N LEU A 283 -37.59 24.02 -16.95
CA LEU A 283 -36.49 23.60 -17.82
C LEU A 283 -36.60 22.10 -18.14
N LEU A 284 -36.67 21.75 -19.43
CA LEU A 284 -36.59 20.36 -19.89
C LEU A 284 -35.16 20.04 -20.33
N LEU A 285 -34.41 19.32 -19.49
CA LEU A 285 -33.10 18.79 -19.85
C LEU A 285 -33.24 17.47 -20.60
N LYS A 286 -32.81 17.45 -21.86
CA LYS A 286 -32.75 16.25 -22.69
C LYS A 286 -31.49 15.45 -22.35
N ILE A 287 -31.50 14.69 -21.26
CA ILE A 287 -30.35 13.88 -20.84
C ILE A 287 -30.08 12.78 -21.87
N GLY A 288 -31.11 12.01 -22.19
CA GLY A 288 -31.05 10.95 -23.20
C GLY A 288 -30.06 9.84 -22.83
N GLY A 289 -29.24 9.42 -23.79
CA GLY A 289 -28.42 8.20 -23.75
C GLY A 289 -28.77 7.25 -24.90
N GLN A 290 -28.27 6.03 -24.85
CA GLN A 290 -28.54 5.02 -25.88
C GLN A 290 -29.89 4.33 -25.66
N ASP A 291 -30.79 4.41 -26.66
CA ASP A 291 -32.08 3.72 -26.65
C ASP A 291 -31.92 2.20 -26.88
N ALA A 292 -33.00 1.43 -26.68
CA ALA A 292 -33.00 -0.03 -26.89
C ALA A 292 -32.69 -0.46 -28.34
N ARG A 293 -32.69 0.48 -29.30
CA ARG A 293 -32.32 0.25 -30.71
C ARG A 293 -30.90 0.71 -31.01
N GLY A 294 -30.11 1.06 -29.99
CA GLY A 294 -28.72 1.48 -30.12
C GLY A 294 -28.52 2.94 -30.53
N ARG A 295 -29.57 3.75 -30.64
CA ARG A 295 -29.48 5.16 -31.07
C ARG A 295 -29.28 6.07 -29.87
N TYR A 296 -28.37 7.01 -29.98
CA TYR A 296 -28.13 8.02 -28.95
C TYR A 296 -29.08 9.21 -29.09
N HIS A 297 -29.63 9.66 -27.97
CA HIS A 297 -30.50 10.83 -27.85
C HIS A 297 -30.00 11.77 -26.76
N GLY A 298 -30.54 13.00 -26.73
CA GLY A 298 -30.25 13.97 -25.67
C GLY A 298 -28.82 14.47 -25.72
N ILE A 299 -28.26 14.86 -24.58
CA ILE A 299 -26.91 15.43 -24.45
C ILE A 299 -25.83 14.34 -24.48
N HIS A 300 -26.08 13.13 -23.96
CA HIS A 300 -25.10 12.03 -23.90
C HIS A 300 -24.72 11.43 -25.28
N TRP A 301 -25.20 11.97 -26.40
CA TRP A 301 -24.68 11.60 -27.71
C TRP A 301 -23.21 11.97 -27.91
N HIS A 302 -22.67 12.94 -27.15
CA HIS A 302 -21.27 13.38 -27.26
C HIS A 302 -20.25 12.34 -26.76
N VAL A 303 -20.67 11.40 -25.91
CA VAL A 303 -19.82 10.30 -25.40
C VAL A 303 -19.98 8.99 -26.18
N ASN A 304 -20.78 9.00 -27.26
CA ASN A 304 -20.91 7.86 -28.16
C ASN A 304 -19.54 7.47 -28.75
N THR A 305 -19.25 6.17 -28.86
CA THR A 305 -18.03 5.64 -29.48
C THR A 305 -17.85 6.09 -30.93
N ASP A 306 -18.95 6.33 -31.64
CA ASP A 306 -18.93 6.71 -33.05
C ASP A 306 -18.89 8.23 -33.27
N THR A 307 -18.96 9.04 -32.21
CA THR A 307 -19.07 10.49 -32.32
C THR A 307 -18.05 11.19 -31.43
N GLU A 308 -17.31 12.13 -32.01
CA GLU A 308 -16.40 13.00 -31.27
C GLU A 308 -16.84 14.45 -31.48
N ILE A 309 -17.09 15.16 -30.39
CA ILE A 309 -17.28 16.61 -30.42
C ILE A 309 -15.94 17.23 -30.04
N ARG A 310 -15.31 17.92 -30.99
CA ARG A 310 -14.04 18.61 -30.78
C ARG A 310 -14.31 20.11 -30.72
N TYR A 311 -13.72 20.80 -29.76
CA TYR A 311 -13.90 22.23 -29.60
C TYR A 311 -12.58 22.95 -29.34
N GLU A 312 -12.54 24.22 -29.74
CA GLU A 312 -11.46 25.16 -29.44
C GLU A 312 -11.76 25.86 -28.12
N ALA A 313 -10.94 25.66 -27.10
CA ALA A 313 -10.98 26.43 -25.87
C ALA A 313 -10.25 27.76 -26.10
N LEU A 314 -10.90 28.88 -25.76
CA LEU A 314 -10.37 30.23 -25.94
C LEU A 314 -9.72 30.78 -24.67
N ASP A 315 -9.92 30.12 -23.53
CA ASP A 315 -9.35 30.43 -22.24
C ASP A 315 -8.93 29.14 -21.49
N GLU A 316 -7.99 29.26 -20.56
CA GLU A 316 -7.48 28.10 -19.80
C GLU A 316 -8.57 27.41 -18.97
N LYS A 317 -9.58 28.16 -18.50
CA LYS A 317 -10.70 27.59 -17.74
C LYS A 317 -11.74 26.89 -18.61
N ARG A 318 -11.60 26.96 -19.94
CA ARG A 318 -12.51 26.35 -20.93
C ARG A 318 -13.95 26.87 -20.84
N HIS A 319 -14.16 28.07 -20.30
CA HIS A 319 -15.49 28.67 -20.20
C HIS A 319 -15.94 29.30 -21.52
N ARG A 320 -15.00 29.58 -22.42
CA ARG A 320 -15.23 30.22 -23.70
C ARG A 320 -14.82 29.27 -24.81
N ILE A 321 -15.81 28.91 -25.62
CA ILE A 321 -15.64 27.94 -26.72
C ILE A 321 -15.68 28.70 -28.05
N GLY A 322 -14.70 28.41 -28.89
CA GLY A 322 -14.60 28.90 -30.26
C GLY A 322 -15.30 27.96 -31.23
N LYS A 323 -14.56 27.52 -32.25
CA LYS A 323 -15.07 26.58 -33.25
C LYS A 323 -15.37 25.22 -32.61
N VAL A 324 -16.49 24.63 -32.99
CA VAL A 324 -16.89 23.27 -32.61
C VAL A 324 -17.03 22.42 -33.87
N GLU A 325 -16.47 21.22 -33.84
CA GLU A 325 -16.51 20.25 -34.91
C GLU A 325 -17.15 18.95 -34.43
N VAL A 326 -18.09 18.45 -35.22
CA VAL A 326 -18.75 17.16 -34.99
C VAL A 326 -18.14 16.16 -35.96
N TRP A 327 -17.48 15.16 -35.42
CA TRP A 327 -16.87 14.06 -36.16
C TRP A 327 -17.69 12.80 -35.91
N ARG A 328 -18.07 12.09 -36.97
CA ARG A 328 -18.69 10.75 -36.88
C ARG A 328 -17.88 9.73 -37.64
N LYS A 329 -17.57 8.61 -36.99
CA LYS A 329 -16.78 7.50 -37.57
C LYS A 329 -15.50 8.02 -38.25
N GLY A 330 -14.82 8.96 -37.59
CA GLY A 330 -13.59 9.59 -38.09
C GLY A 330 -13.76 10.61 -39.22
N LYS A 331 -14.98 10.94 -39.65
CA LYS A 331 -15.26 11.94 -40.68
C LYS A 331 -15.88 13.19 -40.09
N LEU A 332 -15.38 14.36 -40.50
CA LEU A 332 -15.98 15.64 -40.15
C LEU A 332 -17.37 15.73 -40.81
N GLU A 333 -18.40 15.84 -39.98
CA GLU A 333 -19.79 15.94 -40.43
C GLU A 333 -20.26 17.39 -40.42
N LYS A 334 -19.90 18.15 -39.37
CA LYS A 334 -20.37 19.52 -39.21
C LYS A 334 -19.37 20.38 -38.46
N THR A 335 -19.31 21.65 -38.83
CA THR A 335 -18.54 22.68 -38.11
C THR A 335 -19.48 23.83 -37.71
N PHE A 336 -19.37 24.26 -36.47
CA PHE A 336 -20.04 25.43 -35.92
C PHE A 336 -18.98 26.49 -35.63
N LEU A 337 -19.20 27.69 -36.15
CA LEU A 337 -18.30 28.83 -35.97
C LEU A 337 -18.89 29.78 -34.92
N PRO A 338 -18.03 30.49 -34.16
CA PRO A 338 -18.49 31.53 -33.24
C PRO A 338 -19.21 32.65 -34.00
N ALA A 339 -19.96 33.48 -33.26
CA ALA A 339 -20.61 34.66 -33.82
C ALA A 339 -19.59 35.58 -34.51
N LYS A 340 -19.96 36.16 -35.67
CA LYS A 340 -19.08 37.02 -36.49
C LYS A 340 -18.38 38.08 -35.62
N GLY A 341 -17.06 38.19 -35.75
CA GLY A 341 -16.23 39.17 -35.03
C GLY A 341 -15.60 38.67 -33.73
N LYS A 342 -15.72 37.38 -33.38
CA LYS A 342 -15.09 36.75 -32.21
C LYS A 342 -14.01 35.72 -32.60
N ASP A 343 -13.14 36.07 -33.53
CA ASP A 343 -12.01 35.21 -33.92
C ASP A 343 -10.86 35.40 -32.92
N GLU A 344 -10.97 34.71 -31.78
CA GLU A 344 -9.91 34.65 -30.78
C GLU A 344 -9.02 33.42 -31.01
N LYS A 345 -7.73 33.54 -30.71
CA LYS A 345 -6.79 32.42 -30.87
C LYS A 345 -7.10 31.35 -29.82
N PRO A 346 -7.26 30.07 -30.22
CA PRO A 346 -7.48 29.00 -29.27
C PRO A 346 -6.22 28.71 -28.46
N VAL A 347 -6.39 28.42 -27.17
CA VAL A 347 -5.33 27.94 -26.27
C VAL A 347 -5.21 26.42 -26.28
N GLU A 348 -6.32 25.71 -26.46
CA GLU A 348 -6.36 24.25 -26.49
C GLU A 348 -7.40 23.79 -27.53
N ARG A 349 -7.13 22.67 -28.20
CA ARG A 349 -8.15 21.91 -28.94
C ARG A 349 -8.43 20.63 -28.17
N ARG A 350 -9.69 20.43 -27.81
CA ARG A 350 -10.09 19.35 -26.90
C ARG A 350 -11.27 18.58 -27.45
N THR A 351 -11.29 17.27 -27.19
CA THR A 351 -12.48 16.45 -27.38
C THR A 351 -13.33 16.54 -26.12
N MET A 352 -14.58 16.96 -26.29
CA MET A 352 -15.56 17.13 -25.21
C MET A 352 -15.79 15.81 -24.47
N ASP A 353 -15.58 15.84 -23.16
CA ASP A 353 -15.89 14.73 -22.25
C ASP A 353 -16.93 15.15 -21.18
N CYS A 354 -17.18 14.26 -20.21
CA CYS A 354 -18.18 14.51 -19.17
C CYS A 354 -17.87 15.75 -18.32
N VAL A 355 -16.58 16.08 -18.09
CA VAL A 355 -16.16 17.20 -17.25
C VAL A 355 -16.34 18.55 -17.95
N ASP A 356 -16.36 18.55 -19.28
CA ASP A 356 -16.66 19.77 -20.04
C ASP A 356 -18.16 20.15 -19.95
N CYS A 357 -19.02 19.19 -19.59
CA CYS A 357 -20.47 19.38 -19.47
C CYS A 357 -20.97 19.49 -18.02
N HIS A 358 -20.33 18.79 -17.07
CA HIS A 358 -20.65 18.77 -15.64
C HIS A 358 -19.74 19.70 -14.86
#